data_AF-A0A9W8I051-F1
#
_entry.id   AF-A0A9W8I051-F1
#
_cell.length_a   1.000
_cell.length_b   1.000
_cell.length_c   1.000
_cell.angle_alpha   90.00
_cell.angle_beta   90.00
_cell.angle_gamma   90.00
#
_symmetry.space_group_name_H-M   'P 1'
#
loop_
_entity.id
_entity.type
_entity.pdbx_description
1 polymer ?
#
loop_
_entity_poly.entity_id
_entity_poly.type
_entity_poly.pdbx_seq_one_letter_code
_entity_poly.pdbx_strand_id
1 'polypeptide(L)' 'GRSFVRPSGTEDAVRVYAEAATRADCDQLAYSVAGAVFDKAGGRGDRPSEFL' A
#
# COMPACT_ATOMS: atom_id res chain seq x y z
N GLY A 1 -12.27 2.24 -5.36
CA GLY A 1 -11.39 1.38 -6.16
C GLY A 1 -11.32 -0.02 -5.56
N ARG A 2 -10.51 -0.90 -6.16
CA ARG A 2 -10.18 -2.23 -5.61
C ARG A 2 -8.70 -2.23 -5.21
N SER A 3 -8.36 -2.96 -4.17
CA SER A 3 -6.97 -3.15 -3.75
C SER A 3 -6.77 -4.56 -3.22
N PHE A 4 -5.55 -5.08 -3.37
CA PHE A 4 -5.13 -6.33 -2.77
C PHE A 4 -3.69 -6.25 -2.31
N VAL A 5 -3.37 -7.08 -1.33
CA VAL A 5 -2.08 -7.11 -0.65
C VAL A 5 -1.51 -8.51 -0.76
N ARG A 6 -0.20 -8.64 -1.01
CA ARG A 6 0.49 -9.93 -0.94
C ARG A 6 1.87 -9.79 -0.32
N PRO A 7 2.36 -10.80 0.42
CA PRO A 7 3.78 -10.88 0.76
C PRO A 7 4.62 -11.08 -0.51
N SER A 8 5.84 -10.54 -0.51
CA SER A 8 6.85 -10.90 -1.50
C SER A 8 7.34 -12.33 -1.27
N GLY A 9 7.63 -13.05 -2.35
CA GLY A 9 8.26 -14.37 -2.27
C GLY A 9 9.80 -14.33 -2.26
N THR A 10 10.40 -13.17 -2.51
CA THR A 10 11.85 -13.03 -2.77
C THR A 10 12.50 -11.87 -2.03
N GLU A 11 11.73 -11.02 -1.35
CA GLU A 11 12.21 -9.84 -0.64
C GLU A 11 11.51 -9.74 0.70
N ASP A 12 12.11 -9.06 1.68
CA ASP A 12 11.45 -8.70 2.93
C ASP A 12 10.54 -7.49 2.71
N ALA A 13 9.44 -7.71 1.97
CA ALA A 13 8.51 -6.67 1.57
C ALA A 13 7.09 -7.19 1.42
N VAL A 14 6.11 -6.31 1.67
CA VAL A 14 4.70 -6.52 1.34
C VAL A 14 4.34 -5.63 0.16
N ARG A 15 3.66 -6.18 -0.84
CA ARG A 15 3.19 -5.44 -2.01
C ARG A 15 1.73 -5.10 -1.90
N VAL A 16 1.41 -3.84 -2.16
CA VAL A 16 0.05 -3.32 -2.25
C VAL A 16 -0.21 -2.91 -3.69
N TYR A 17 -1.34 -3.37 -4.22
CA TYR A 17 -1.82 -2.97 -5.54
C TYR A 17 -3.18 -2.30 -5.36
N ALA A 18 -3.42 -1.23 -6.09
CA ALA A 18 -4.70 -0.53 -6.09
C ALA A 18 -5.09 -0.17 -7.53
N GLU A 19 -6.39 -0.11 -7.77
CA GLU A 19 -6.99 0.38 -9.01
C GLU A 19 -8.22 1.23 -8.68
N ALA A 20 -8.39 2.33 -9.42
CA ALA A 20 -9.54 3.21 -9.32
C ALA A 20 -9.80 3.93 -10.65
N ALA A 21 -10.90 4.68 -10.73
CA ALA A 21 -11.30 5.37 -11.95
C ALA A 21 -10.36 6.55 -12.30
N THR A 22 -9.77 7.20 -11.30
CA THR A 22 -8.82 8.29 -11.48
C THR A 22 -7.49 7.96 -10.84
N ARG A 23 -6.42 8.65 -11.30
CA ARG A 23 -5.09 8.52 -10.72
C ARG A 23 -5.09 8.93 -9.24
N ALA A 24 -5.74 10.04 -8.90
CA ALA A 24 -5.83 10.55 -7.54
C ALA A 24 -6.50 9.52 -6.60
N ASP A 25 -7.64 8.95 -7.00
CA ASP A 25 -8.32 7.93 -6.20
C ASP A 25 -7.48 6.65 -6.06
N CYS A 26 -6.71 6.30 -7.10
CA CYS A 26 -5.85 5.12 -7.09
C CYS A 26 -4.68 5.30 -6.13
N ASP A 27 -4.03 6.47 -6.16
CA ASP A 27 -2.93 6.82 -5.26
C ASP A 27 -3.43 6.86 -3.82
N GLN A 28 -4.53 7.58 -3.56
CA GLN A 28 -5.15 7.64 -2.23
C GLN A 28 -5.46 6.24 -1.69
N LEU A 29 -6.03 5.36 -2.52
CA LEU A 29 -6.33 3.97 -2.13
C LEU A 29 -5.05 3.18 -1.85
N ALA A 30 -4.02 3.29 -2.70
CA ALA A 30 -2.75 2.60 -2.53
C ALA A 30 -2.08 2.99 -1.20
N TYR A 31 -1.97 4.28 -0.91
CA TYR A 31 -1.35 4.77 0.32
C TYR A 31 -2.16 4.44 1.58
N SER A 32 -3.49 4.53 1.51
CA SER A 32 -4.36 4.16 2.63
C SER A 32 -4.19 2.68 3.00
N VAL A 33 -4.17 1.79 2.00
CA VAL A 33 -3.98 0.35 2.22
C VAL A 33 -2.56 0.05 2.67
N ALA A 34 -1.53 0.69 2.09
CA ALA A 34 -0.15 0.53 2.52
C ALA A 34 0.05 0.96 3.99
N GLY A 35 -0.55 2.07 4.40
CA GLY A 35 -0.56 2.50 5.81
C GLY A 35 -1.24 1.49 6.72
N ALA A 36 -2.40 0.96 6.32
CA ALA A 36 -3.11 -0.07 7.10
C ALA A 36 -2.31 -1.36 7.24
N VAL A 37 -1.60 -1.78 6.18
CA VAL A 37 -0.69 -2.93 6.20
C VAL A 37 0.48 -2.67 7.14
N PHE A 38 1.11 -1.50 7.05
CA PHE A 38 2.21 -1.11 7.93
C PHE A 38 1.79 -1.21 9.41
N ASP A 39 0.66 -0.60 9.77
CA ASP A 39 0.20 -0.54 11.16
C ASP A 39 -0.22 -1.91 11.70
N LYS A 40 -0.82 -2.77 10.87
CA LYS A 40 -1.41 -4.05 11.30
C LYS A 40 -0.48 -5.24 11.15
N ALA A 41 0.51 -5.18 10.25
CA ALA A 41 1.41 -6.28 9.93
C ALA A 41 2.85 -6.06 10.41
N GLY A 42 3.08 -5.10 11.30
CA GLY A 42 4.40 -4.85 11.91
C GLY A 42 5.41 -4.23 10.94
N GLY A 43 4.95 -3.26 10.15
CA GLY A 43 5.77 -2.51 9.21
C GLY A 43 7.05 -1.96 9.84
N ARG A 44 8.13 -1.94 9.06
CA ARG A 44 9.47 -1.48 9.47
C ARG A 44 9.93 -0.35 8.57
N GLY A 45 10.75 0.55 9.12
CA GLY A 45 11.20 1.76 8.43
C GLY A 45 10.13 2.86 8.45
N ASP A 46 10.16 3.72 7.44
CA ASP A 46 9.23 4.83 7.34
C ASP A 46 7.84 4.35 6.91
N ARG A 47 6.81 4.92 7.55
CA ARG A 47 5.43 4.65 7.19
C ARG A 47 5.16 5.19 5.77
N PRO A 48 4.47 4.43 4.91
CA PRO A 48 4.09 4.91 3.58
C PRO A 48 3.34 6.24 3.66
N SER A 49 3.91 7.27 3.04
CA SER A 49 3.30 8.60 2.90
C SER A 49 2.97 8.87 1.44
N GLU A 50 1.91 9.63 1.20
CA GLU A 50 1.60 10.13 -0.14
C GLU A 50 2.79 10.95 -0.67
N PHE A 51 3.24 10.65 -1.89
CA PHE A 51 4.15 11.54 -2.61
C PHE A 51 3.34 12.79 -3.00
N LEU A 52 3.45 13.85 -2.21
CA LEU A 52 2.96 15.18 -2.57
C LEU A 52 3.99 15.91 -3.45
#